data_AF-A0A143B5Y0-F1
#
_entry.id   AF-A0A143B5Y0-F1
#
_cell.length_a   1.000
_cell.length_b   1.000
_cell.length_c   1.000
_cell.angle_alpha   90.00
_cell.angle_beta   90.00
_cell.angle_gamma   90.00
#
_symmetry.space_group_name_H-M   'P 1'
#
loop_
_entity.id
_entity.type
_entity.pdbx_description
1 polymer ?
#
loop_
_entity_poly.entity_id
_entity_poly.type
_entity_poly.pdbx_seq_one_letter_code
_entity_poly.pdbx_strand_id
1 'polypeptide(L)'
;MCRVIGITHFDWSKHRTIIERFCQLARTGVVMAEDPPGHLDGWGLAFYREGRLVVHKSGASILDERERLFTLLDGAPTAPALILHLRKSAWSGTSSTRHAHPFFLGNNVFFHNGVVYDYQQLLAQITPPGPPDDARDTEVFFHHVLSRPGEDLGAQFLASVATIRQQHHFSALNCLFSDGAKLYAYRDFAREPDYYSLFKAAAGDSCFISSEVLDAGMRWELMAKEEFLAIELGETV
;
A
#
# COMPACT_ATOMS: atom_id res chain seq x y z
N MET A 1 -1.52 -6.62 -11.69
CA MET A 1 -1.43 -6.22 -10.25
C MET A 1 -1.45 -4.70 -10.07
N CYS A 2 -1.57 -4.24 -8.83
CA CYS A 2 -2.05 -2.92 -8.39
C CYS A 2 -1.09 -1.73 -8.55
N ARG A 3 -1.57 -0.52 -8.23
CA ARG A 3 -0.78 0.71 -8.05
C ARG A 3 -1.00 1.32 -6.67
N VAL A 4 0.03 1.98 -6.14
CA VAL A 4 -0.03 2.63 -4.83
C VAL A 4 0.72 3.96 -4.84
N ILE A 5 0.23 4.91 -4.05
CA ILE A 5 0.95 6.12 -3.64
C ILE A 5 0.80 6.31 -2.13
N GLY A 6 1.89 6.65 -1.47
CA GLY A 6 1.97 7.15 -0.10
C GLY A 6 2.50 8.57 -0.09
N ILE A 7 1.92 9.43 0.73
CA ILE A 7 2.34 10.83 0.90
C ILE A 7 2.40 11.13 2.40
N THR A 8 3.53 11.62 2.89
CA THR A 8 3.64 12.20 4.24
C THR A 8 3.33 13.69 4.24
N HIS A 9 2.87 14.22 5.38
CA HIS A 9 2.40 15.60 5.53
C HIS A 9 1.43 15.96 4.40
N PHE A 10 0.43 15.11 4.19
CA PHE A 10 -0.53 15.30 3.11
C PHE A 10 -1.32 16.58 3.33
N ASP A 11 -1.28 17.47 2.34
CA ASP A 11 -2.17 18.60 2.17
C ASP A 11 -2.84 18.52 0.79
N TRP A 12 -4.17 18.52 0.75
CA TRP A 12 -4.95 18.35 -0.45
C TRP A 12 -4.75 19.49 -1.45
N SER A 13 -4.61 20.74 -0.98
CA SER A 13 -4.38 21.90 -1.83
C SER A 13 -3.01 21.82 -2.53
N LYS A 14 -2.00 21.30 -1.83
CA LYS A 14 -0.63 21.10 -2.33
C LYS A 14 -0.52 19.87 -3.24
N HIS A 15 -1.19 18.78 -2.90
CA HIS A 15 -0.99 17.47 -3.54
C HIS A 15 -2.08 17.07 -4.53
N ARG A 16 -3.05 17.93 -4.82
CA ARG A 16 -4.13 17.62 -5.77
C ARG A 16 -3.64 17.10 -7.11
N THR A 17 -2.67 17.79 -7.73
CA THR A 17 -2.18 17.41 -9.05
C THR A 17 -1.53 16.02 -9.07
N ILE A 18 -0.75 15.66 -8.03
CA ILE A 18 -0.11 14.34 -7.98
C ILE A 18 -1.14 13.22 -7.73
N ILE A 19 -2.18 13.47 -6.93
CA ILE A 19 -3.30 12.54 -6.74
C ILE A 19 -4.11 12.37 -8.04
N GLU A 20 -4.38 13.46 -8.76
CA GLU A 20 -5.05 13.40 -10.06
C GLU A 20 -4.27 12.56 -11.08
N ARG A 21 -2.94 12.74 -11.13
CA ARG A 21 -2.07 11.90 -11.97
C ARG A 21 -2.03 10.45 -11.51
N PHE A 22 -2.02 10.20 -10.20
CA PHE A 22 -2.13 8.84 -9.68
C PHE A 22 -3.43 8.16 -10.10
N CYS A 23 -4.57 8.87 -10.03
CA CYS A 23 -5.85 8.35 -10.52
C CYS A 23 -5.82 8.01 -12.02
N GLN A 24 -5.02 8.72 -12.84
CA GLN A 24 -4.86 8.39 -14.27
C GLN A 24 -4.19 7.03 -14.48
N LEU A 25 -3.36 6.56 -13.53
CA LEU A 25 -2.78 5.22 -13.60
C LEU A 25 -3.83 4.11 -13.59
N ALA A 26 -5.07 4.38 -13.16
CA ALA A 26 -6.16 3.43 -13.33
C ALA A 26 -6.37 3.05 -14.80
N ARG A 27 -6.08 3.95 -15.74
CA ARG A 27 -6.10 3.67 -17.19
C ARG A 27 -4.72 3.30 -17.73
N THR A 28 -3.69 4.05 -17.34
CA THR A 28 -2.39 4.06 -18.04
C THR A 28 -1.29 3.32 -17.29
N GLY A 29 -1.51 2.95 -16.04
CA GLY A 29 -0.50 2.28 -15.21
C GLY A 29 -0.09 0.96 -15.84
N VAL A 30 1.21 0.66 -15.78
CA VAL A 30 1.80 -0.54 -16.37
C VAL A 30 1.08 -1.80 -15.87
N VAL A 31 0.88 -2.75 -16.77
CA VAL A 31 0.32 -4.07 -16.47
C VAL A 31 1.31 -5.14 -16.94
N MET A 32 1.20 -6.36 -16.42
CA MET A 32 1.96 -7.48 -16.97
C MET A 32 1.51 -7.75 -18.41
N ALA A 33 2.38 -8.34 -19.23
CA ALA A 33 2.12 -8.50 -20.67
C ALA A 33 0.82 -9.28 -21.00
N GLU A 34 0.40 -10.18 -20.11
CA GLU A 34 -0.79 -11.03 -20.29
C GLU A 34 -2.05 -10.48 -19.58
N ASP A 35 -1.89 -9.40 -18.80
CA ASP A 35 -2.99 -8.77 -18.07
C ASP A 35 -3.78 -7.82 -18.98
N PRO A 36 -5.12 -7.70 -18.82
CA PRO A 36 -5.88 -6.66 -19.50
C PRO A 36 -5.42 -5.26 -19.06
N PRO A 37 -5.61 -4.21 -19.87
CA PRO A 37 -5.18 -2.86 -19.51
C PRO A 37 -5.93 -2.33 -18.28
N GLY A 38 -5.24 -1.48 -17.51
CA GLY A 38 -5.83 -0.72 -16.41
C GLY A 38 -5.95 -1.45 -15.06
N HIS A 39 -6.27 -0.65 -14.04
CA HIS A 39 -6.39 -1.00 -12.62
C HIS A 39 -7.77 -0.56 -12.12
N LEU A 40 -8.80 -1.30 -12.55
CA LEU A 40 -10.21 -0.89 -12.48
C LEU A 40 -11.01 -1.70 -11.45
N ASP A 41 -10.36 -2.60 -10.70
CA ASP A 41 -11.01 -3.64 -9.90
C ASP A 41 -11.26 -3.23 -8.43
N GLY A 42 -11.20 -1.93 -8.17
CA GLY A 42 -11.33 -1.34 -6.85
C GLY A 42 -10.31 -0.24 -6.56
N TRP A 43 -10.54 0.47 -5.47
CA TRP A 43 -9.58 1.41 -4.90
C TRP A 43 -9.70 1.44 -3.38
N GLY A 44 -8.66 1.95 -2.73
CA GLY A 44 -8.67 2.17 -1.29
C GLY A 44 -7.84 3.37 -0.89
N LEU A 45 -8.38 4.13 0.05
CA LEU A 45 -7.77 5.30 0.67
C LEU A 45 -7.61 5.02 2.17
N ALA A 46 -6.43 5.29 2.71
CA ALA A 46 -6.18 5.35 4.14
C ALA A 46 -5.47 6.65 4.50
N PHE A 47 -5.86 7.26 5.61
CA PHE A 47 -5.18 8.42 6.17
C PHE A 47 -5.42 8.49 7.69
N TYR A 48 -4.68 9.35 8.38
CA TYR A 48 -4.85 9.56 9.82
C TYR A 48 -5.52 10.90 10.10
N ARG A 49 -6.51 10.90 10.99
CA ARG A 49 -7.20 12.09 11.49
C ARG A 49 -7.33 11.99 13.00
N GLU A 50 -6.88 13.01 13.72
CA GLU A 50 -6.95 13.06 15.19
C GLU A 50 -6.33 11.79 15.83
N GLY A 51 -5.17 11.38 15.30
CA GLY A 51 -4.43 10.19 15.74
C GLY A 51 -5.06 8.83 15.35
N ARG A 52 -6.20 8.84 14.63
CA ARG A 52 -6.93 7.63 14.26
C ARG A 52 -6.87 7.35 12.77
N LEU A 53 -6.68 6.07 12.44
CA LEU A 53 -6.75 5.57 11.08
C LEU A 53 -8.18 5.65 10.54
N VAL A 54 -8.33 6.23 9.36
CA VAL A 54 -9.56 6.27 8.57
C VAL A 54 -9.32 5.53 7.26
N VAL A 55 -10.20 4.59 6.91
CA VAL A 55 -10.09 3.78 5.70
C VAL A 55 -11.38 3.81 4.90
N HIS A 56 -11.26 4.09 3.59
CA HIS A 56 -12.34 4.01 2.62
C HIS A 56 -11.94 3.09 1.49
N LYS A 57 -12.82 2.15 1.11
CA LYS A 57 -12.56 1.19 0.02
C LYS A 57 -13.77 1.02 -0.87
N SER A 58 -13.50 0.61 -2.10
CA SER A 58 -14.51 0.27 -3.09
C SER A 58 -14.04 -0.88 -3.97
N GLY A 59 -14.99 -1.71 -4.42
CA GLY A 59 -14.77 -2.66 -5.51
C GLY A 59 -14.97 -2.05 -6.90
N ALA A 60 -15.44 -0.81 -7.00
CA ALA A 60 -15.60 -0.10 -8.27
C ALA A 60 -14.30 0.61 -8.69
N SER A 61 -14.21 0.95 -9.97
CA SER A 61 -13.07 1.71 -10.50
C SER A 61 -13.02 3.11 -9.91
N ILE A 62 -11.81 3.59 -9.59
CA ILE A 62 -11.59 4.98 -9.17
C ILE A 62 -12.03 5.98 -10.25
N LEU A 63 -12.06 5.57 -11.52
CA LEU A 63 -12.46 6.44 -12.63
C LEU A 63 -13.94 6.79 -12.58
N ASP A 64 -14.77 5.86 -12.08
CA ASP A 64 -16.21 6.05 -11.95
C ASP A 64 -16.57 6.72 -10.61
N GLU A 65 -15.70 6.56 -9.61
CA GLU A 65 -15.88 7.11 -8.26
C GLU A 65 -14.92 8.24 -7.89
N ARG A 66 -14.33 8.93 -8.89
CA ARG A 66 -13.34 9.98 -8.64
C ARG A 66 -13.89 11.12 -7.77
N GLU A 67 -15.13 11.54 -8.02
CA GLU A 67 -15.80 12.58 -7.22
C GLU A 67 -15.99 12.14 -5.77
N ARG A 68 -16.21 10.84 -5.52
CA ARG A 68 -16.29 10.28 -4.17
C ARG A 68 -14.94 10.40 -3.46
N LEU A 69 -13.83 10.07 -4.14
CA LEU A 69 -12.49 10.29 -3.59
C LEU A 69 -12.26 11.77 -3.26
N PHE A 70 -12.58 12.68 -4.18
CA PHE A 70 -12.32 14.10 -3.97
C PHE A 70 -13.17 14.69 -2.85
N THR A 71 -14.42 14.27 -2.72
CA THR A 71 -15.27 14.64 -1.58
C THR A 71 -14.68 14.21 -0.24
N LEU A 72 -14.06 13.01 -0.18
CA LEU A 72 -13.38 12.54 1.02
C LEU A 72 -12.14 13.40 1.34
N LEU A 73 -11.36 13.78 0.33
CA LEU A 73 -10.17 14.63 0.50
C LEU A 73 -10.52 16.08 0.84
N ASP A 74 -11.63 16.61 0.33
CA ASP A 74 -12.16 17.92 0.73
C ASP A 74 -12.61 17.91 2.20
N GLY A 75 -13.15 16.79 2.69
CA GLY A 75 -13.56 16.60 4.09
C GLY A 75 -12.42 16.27 5.07
N ALA A 76 -11.22 15.96 4.54
CA ALA A 76 -10.00 15.70 5.29
C ALA A 76 -8.79 16.32 4.53
N PRO A 77 -8.72 17.66 4.46
CA PRO A 77 -7.78 18.35 3.59
C PRO A 77 -6.33 18.19 4.02
N THR A 78 -6.07 17.80 5.27
CA THR A 78 -4.72 17.51 5.75
C THR A 78 -4.68 16.20 6.53
N ALA A 79 -3.56 15.50 6.44
CA ALA A 79 -3.28 14.29 7.21
C ALA A 79 -1.76 14.08 7.39
N PRO A 80 -1.28 13.51 8.51
CA PRO A 80 0.13 13.17 8.68
C PRO A 80 0.64 12.22 7.61
N ALA A 81 -0.19 11.27 7.18
CA ALA A 81 0.06 10.41 6.03
C ALA A 81 -1.24 10.06 5.30
N LEU A 82 -1.10 9.82 4.00
CA LEU A 82 -2.14 9.30 3.12
C LEU A 82 -1.57 8.16 2.27
N ILE A 83 -2.33 7.06 2.15
CA ILE A 83 -2.06 5.95 1.23
C ILE A 83 -3.27 5.78 0.32
N LEU A 84 -3.06 5.86 -0.99
CA LEU A 84 -4.08 5.63 -2.01
C LEU A 84 -3.65 4.48 -2.92
N HIS A 85 -4.59 3.58 -3.19
CA HIS A 85 -4.34 2.32 -3.88
C HIS A 85 -5.36 2.10 -5.00
N LEU A 86 -4.87 1.64 -6.15
CA LEU A 86 -5.68 1.20 -7.29
C LEU A 86 -5.53 -0.30 -7.45
N ARG A 87 -6.65 -1.01 -7.42
CA ARG A 87 -6.65 -2.47 -7.46
C ARG A 87 -6.67 -2.96 -8.89
N LYS A 88 -5.84 -3.98 -9.14
CA LYS A 88 -5.97 -4.85 -10.29
C LYS A 88 -6.02 -6.29 -9.82
N SER A 89 -7.18 -6.90 -9.97
CA SER A 89 -7.41 -8.28 -9.57
C SER A 89 -6.67 -9.24 -10.49
N ALA A 90 -6.07 -10.28 -9.92
CA ALA A 90 -5.53 -11.40 -10.69
C ALA A 90 -6.61 -12.40 -11.16
N TRP A 91 -7.87 -12.22 -10.72
CA TRP A 91 -8.97 -13.15 -10.97
C TRP A 91 -10.22 -12.39 -11.44
N SER A 92 -10.94 -12.95 -12.41
CA SER A 92 -12.21 -12.40 -12.89
C SER A 92 -13.30 -12.54 -11.82
N GLY A 93 -14.16 -11.52 -11.69
CA GLY A 93 -15.30 -11.55 -10.75
C GLY A 93 -14.95 -11.38 -9.27
N THR A 94 -13.70 -11.06 -8.92
CA THR A 94 -13.29 -10.85 -7.52
C THR A 94 -13.14 -9.37 -7.13
N SER A 95 -13.75 -8.46 -7.89
CA SER A 95 -13.88 -7.05 -7.53
C SER A 95 -14.81 -6.93 -6.32
N SER A 96 -14.20 -6.84 -5.13
CA SER A 96 -14.93 -6.78 -3.87
C SER A 96 -14.22 -5.82 -2.92
N THR A 97 -15.02 -5.05 -2.18
CA THR A 97 -14.51 -4.13 -1.15
C THR A 97 -13.76 -4.87 -0.05
N ARG A 98 -14.15 -6.12 0.25
CA ARG A 98 -13.54 -6.97 1.29
C ARG A 98 -12.06 -7.27 1.02
N HIS A 99 -11.73 -7.58 -0.23
CA HIS A 99 -10.38 -7.95 -0.65
C HIS A 99 -9.63 -6.79 -1.32
N ALA A 100 -10.21 -5.60 -1.37
CA ALA A 100 -9.49 -4.42 -1.77
C ALA A 100 -8.52 -3.99 -0.66
N HIS A 101 -7.30 -3.65 -1.04
CA HIS A 101 -6.37 -2.95 -0.16
C HIS A 101 -6.86 -1.53 0.13
N PRO A 102 -6.42 -0.91 1.24
CA PRO A 102 -5.55 -1.52 2.26
C PRO A 102 -6.29 -2.46 3.23
N PHE A 103 -5.52 -3.33 3.88
CA PHE A 103 -5.96 -4.06 5.07
C PHE A 103 -5.60 -3.27 6.32
N PHE A 104 -6.36 -3.42 7.40
CA PHE A 104 -6.12 -2.67 8.63
C PHE A 104 -6.57 -3.44 9.86
N LEU A 105 -5.88 -3.22 10.98
CA LEU A 105 -6.21 -3.76 12.30
C LEU A 105 -5.79 -2.75 13.37
N GLY A 106 -6.73 -2.30 14.18
CA GLY A 106 -6.50 -1.18 15.09
C GLY A 106 -6.10 0.09 14.31
N ASN A 107 -4.98 0.71 14.67
CA ASN A 107 -4.45 1.90 14.01
C ASN A 107 -3.44 1.59 12.89
N ASN A 108 -3.22 0.31 12.60
CA ASN A 108 -2.23 -0.14 11.62
C ASN A 108 -2.88 -0.35 10.26
N VAL A 109 -2.24 0.13 9.21
CA VAL A 109 -2.67 -0.05 7.81
C VAL A 109 -1.58 -0.72 6.99
N PHE A 110 -1.98 -1.59 6.07
CA PHE A 110 -1.04 -2.39 5.29
C PHE A 110 -1.45 -2.53 3.82
N PHE A 111 -0.49 -2.23 2.94
CA PHE A 111 -0.53 -2.49 1.52
C PHE A 111 0.60 -3.43 1.11
N HIS A 112 0.31 -4.31 0.16
CA HIS A 112 1.25 -5.27 -0.42
C HIS A 112 0.96 -5.44 -1.91
N ASN A 113 1.99 -5.27 -2.74
CA ASN A 113 1.99 -5.59 -4.16
C ASN A 113 2.96 -6.76 -4.41
N GLY A 114 2.38 -7.92 -4.69
CA GLY A 114 3.09 -9.18 -4.73
C GLY A 114 2.15 -10.29 -4.29
N VAL A 115 2.69 -11.51 -4.27
CA VAL A 115 1.99 -12.70 -3.78
C VAL A 115 2.94 -13.53 -2.96
N VAL A 116 2.51 -13.98 -1.78
CA VAL A 116 3.13 -15.11 -1.05
C VAL A 116 2.31 -16.35 -1.39
N TYR A 117 2.86 -17.24 -2.21
CA TYR A 117 2.08 -18.30 -2.86
C TYR A 117 1.59 -19.37 -1.88
N ASP A 118 2.42 -19.71 -0.90
CA ASP A 118 2.20 -20.73 0.11
C ASP A 118 1.83 -20.12 1.47
N TYR A 119 1.12 -18.98 1.46
CA TYR A 119 0.76 -18.21 2.65
C TYR A 119 -0.02 -19.01 3.72
N GLN A 120 -0.64 -20.15 3.39
CA GLN A 120 -1.28 -21.00 4.39
C GLN A 120 -0.27 -21.58 5.39
N GLN A 121 0.99 -21.79 4.98
CA GLN A 121 2.07 -22.17 5.89
C GLN A 121 2.48 -21.00 6.79
N LEU A 122 2.42 -19.76 6.28
CA LEU A 122 2.64 -18.55 7.08
C LEU A 122 1.52 -18.34 8.10
N LEU A 123 0.26 -18.61 7.72
CA LEU A 123 -0.91 -18.55 8.60
C LEU A 123 -0.75 -19.47 9.83
N ALA A 124 -0.18 -20.66 9.66
CA ALA A 124 0.07 -21.61 10.75
C ALA A 124 1.05 -21.08 11.82
N GLN A 125 1.81 -20.03 11.51
CA GLN A 125 2.76 -19.39 12.44
C GLN A 125 2.14 -18.23 13.23
N ILE A 126 0.88 -17.89 12.99
CA ILE A 126 0.18 -16.79 13.64
C ILE A 126 -0.49 -17.30 14.93
N THR A 127 -0.15 -16.67 16.06
CA THR A 127 -0.84 -16.97 17.32
C THR A 127 -2.25 -16.36 17.30
N PRO A 128 -3.32 -17.12 17.67
CA PRO A 128 -4.67 -16.59 17.69
C PRO A 128 -4.86 -15.34 18.58
N PRO A 129 -5.76 -14.40 18.20
CA PRO A 129 -6.68 -14.49 17.07
C PRO A 129 -5.98 -14.24 15.71
N GLY A 130 -6.23 -15.15 14.76
CA GLY A 130 -5.74 -15.04 13.38
C GLY A 130 -6.61 -14.14 12.51
N PRO A 131 -6.26 -14.00 11.21
CA PRO A 131 -7.11 -13.31 10.24
C PRO A 131 -8.44 -14.06 10.02
N PRO A 132 -9.45 -13.42 9.39
CA PRO A 132 -10.70 -14.09 9.03
C PRO A 132 -10.50 -15.31 8.11
N ASP A 133 -11.45 -16.25 8.10
CA ASP A 133 -11.35 -17.51 7.34
C ASP A 133 -11.18 -17.32 5.82
N ASP A 134 -11.65 -16.20 5.26
CA ASP A 134 -11.54 -15.86 3.84
C ASP A 134 -10.25 -15.09 3.49
N ALA A 135 -9.35 -14.90 4.46
CA ALA A 135 -8.11 -14.18 4.28
C ALA A 135 -7.18 -14.83 3.24
N ARG A 136 -6.50 -13.96 2.50
CA ARG A 136 -5.53 -14.33 1.47
C ARG A 136 -4.13 -13.86 1.86
N ASP A 137 -3.16 -14.18 1.02
CA ASP A 137 -1.74 -13.91 1.20
C ASP A 137 -1.43 -12.56 1.85
N THR A 138 -2.01 -11.45 1.38
CA THR A 138 -1.71 -10.12 1.93
C THR A 138 -2.22 -9.96 3.37
N GLU A 139 -3.46 -10.37 3.66
CA GLU A 139 -4.03 -10.20 5.00
C GLU A 139 -3.37 -11.16 5.99
N VAL A 140 -3.02 -12.37 5.53
CA VAL A 140 -2.21 -13.32 6.31
C VAL A 140 -0.82 -12.75 6.58
N PHE A 141 -0.16 -12.17 5.57
CA PHE A 141 1.13 -11.49 5.76
C PHE A 141 1.00 -10.36 6.79
N PHE A 142 -0.03 -9.53 6.68
CA PHE A 142 -0.26 -8.45 7.64
C PHE A 142 -0.50 -8.96 9.07
N HIS A 143 -1.33 -9.98 9.27
CA HIS A 143 -1.53 -10.58 10.59
C HIS A 143 -0.26 -11.26 11.11
N HIS A 144 0.57 -11.82 10.23
CA HIS A 144 1.87 -12.35 10.62
C HIS A 144 2.81 -11.24 11.09
N VAL A 145 2.82 -10.07 10.43
CA VAL A 145 3.54 -8.88 10.91
C VAL A 145 3.11 -8.52 12.32
N LEU A 146 1.80 -8.34 12.54
CA LEU A 146 1.28 -7.91 13.83
C LEU A 146 1.43 -8.96 14.95
N SER A 147 1.69 -10.23 14.61
CA SER A 147 1.95 -11.29 15.59
C SER A 147 3.44 -11.42 15.95
N ARG A 148 4.34 -10.74 15.23
CA ARG A 148 5.77 -10.78 15.55
C ARG A 148 6.07 -9.98 16.82
N PRO A 149 7.00 -10.45 17.65
CA PRO A 149 7.62 -9.58 18.64
C PRO A 149 8.48 -8.52 17.93
N GLY A 150 8.49 -7.29 18.46
CA GLY A 150 9.31 -6.20 17.95
C GLY A 150 9.01 -4.89 18.70
N GLU A 151 9.98 -3.99 18.70
CA GLU A 151 9.89 -2.68 19.39
C GLU A 151 8.90 -1.74 18.69
N ASP A 152 8.82 -1.80 17.36
CA ASP A 152 7.86 -1.06 16.55
C ASP A 152 7.35 -1.90 15.36
N LEU A 153 6.40 -1.34 14.60
CA LEU A 153 5.80 -2.00 13.44
C LEU A 153 6.84 -2.32 12.35
N GLY A 154 7.89 -1.50 12.23
CA GLY A 154 8.99 -1.73 11.29
C GLY A 154 9.80 -2.98 11.63
N ALA A 155 10.18 -3.14 12.90
CA ALA A 155 10.90 -4.33 13.37
C ALA A 155 10.07 -5.61 13.18
N GLN A 156 8.77 -5.55 13.49
CA GLN A 156 7.83 -6.65 13.29
C GLN A 156 7.71 -7.04 11.80
N PHE A 157 7.67 -6.03 10.93
CA PHE A 157 7.62 -6.22 9.48
C PHE A 157 8.88 -6.91 8.96
N LEU A 158 10.07 -6.43 9.33
CA LEU A 158 11.35 -7.00 8.90
C LEU A 158 11.51 -8.46 9.38
N ALA A 159 11.05 -8.78 10.59
CA ALA A 159 11.04 -10.16 11.09
C ALA A 159 10.14 -11.09 10.24
N SER A 160 8.98 -10.59 9.79
CA SER A 160 8.10 -11.33 8.89
C SER A 160 8.69 -11.49 7.50
N VAL A 161 9.28 -10.43 6.94
CA VAL A 161 9.97 -10.48 5.65
C VAL A 161 11.12 -11.49 5.69
N ALA A 162 11.92 -11.51 6.76
CA ALA A 162 13.00 -12.48 6.91
C ALA A 162 12.46 -13.94 6.87
N THR A 163 11.34 -14.19 7.54
CA THR A 163 10.66 -15.50 7.52
C THR A 163 10.21 -15.87 6.10
N ILE A 164 9.50 -14.95 5.43
CA ILE A 164 8.99 -15.15 4.07
C ILE A 164 10.13 -15.44 3.09
N ARG A 165 11.20 -14.66 3.15
CA ARG A 165 12.34 -14.84 2.24
C ARG A 165 13.09 -16.15 2.43
N GLN A 166 13.12 -16.68 3.65
CA GLN A 166 13.84 -17.91 3.97
C GLN A 166 13.01 -19.17 3.71
N GLN A 167 11.69 -19.08 3.87
CA GLN A 167 10.83 -20.26 4.01
C GLN A 167 9.68 -20.33 3.00
N HIS A 168 9.40 -19.25 2.26
CA HIS A 168 8.22 -19.16 1.42
C HIS A 168 8.55 -18.74 -0.02
N HIS A 169 7.65 -19.12 -0.93
CA HIS A 169 7.72 -18.72 -2.33
C HIS A 169 6.90 -17.46 -2.54
N PHE A 170 7.53 -16.41 -3.05
CA PHE A 170 6.84 -15.14 -3.31
C PHE A 170 7.22 -14.56 -4.67
N SER A 171 6.38 -13.69 -5.20
CA SER A 171 6.70 -12.93 -6.42
C SER A 171 7.39 -11.60 -6.12
N ALA A 172 6.82 -10.84 -5.18
CA ALA A 172 7.35 -9.60 -4.63
C ALA A 172 6.78 -9.35 -3.23
N LEU A 173 7.39 -8.42 -2.51
CA LEU A 173 6.98 -7.95 -1.18
C LEU A 173 6.97 -6.42 -1.15
N ASN A 174 6.54 -5.76 -2.23
CA ASN A 174 6.46 -4.31 -2.23
C ASN A 174 5.36 -3.86 -1.28
N CYS A 175 5.73 -3.23 -0.17
CA CYS A 175 4.83 -2.88 0.90
C CYS A 175 4.86 -1.40 1.21
N LEU A 176 3.70 -0.88 1.58
CA LEU A 176 3.54 0.47 2.13
C LEU A 176 2.58 0.35 3.31
N PHE A 177 3.01 0.77 4.50
CA PHE A 177 2.26 0.52 5.73
C PHE A 177 2.53 1.61 6.76
N SER A 178 1.66 1.71 7.77
CA SER A 178 1.78 2.75 8.80
C SER A 178 1.07 2.32 10.08
N ASP A 179 1.55 2.85 11.20
CA ASP A 179 0.95 2.79 12.54
C ASP A 179 0.36 4.15 12.98
N GLY A 180 0.49 5.17 12.14
CA GLY A 180 0.10 6.56 12.41
C GLY A 180 1.20 7.42 13.00
N ALA A 181 2.31 6.83 13.46
CA ALA A 181 3.51 7.54 13.88
C ALA A 181 4.56 7.57 12.76
N LYS A 182 4.67 6.49 11.99
CA LYS A 182 5.60 6.36 10.87
C LYS A 182 4.90 5.84 9.61
N LEU A 183 5.37 6.28 8.45
CA LEU A 183 5.08 5.64 7.17
C LEU A 183 6.29 4.79 6.79
N TYR A 184 6.04 3.52 6.45
CA TYR A 184 7.07 2.57 6.08
C TYR A 184 6.89 2.12 4.64
N ALA A 185 8.00 1.97 3.91
CA ALA A 185 8.04 1.42 2.57
C ALA A 185 9.10 0.32 2.47
N TYR A 186 8.78 -0.76 1.76
CA TYR A 186 9.72 -1.83 1.47
C TYR A 186 9.59 -2.27 0.03
N ARG A 187 10.71 -2.53 -0.64
CA ARG A 187 10.71 -3.05 -2.00
C ARG A 187 11.53 -4.33 -2.07
N ASP A 188 10.93 -5.42 -2.53
CA ASP A 188 11.63 -6.69 -2.77
C ASP A 188 10.87 -7.52 -3.81
N PHE A 189 11.61 -8.33 -4.57
CA PHE A 189 11.07 -9.10 -5.68
C PHE A 189 11.92 -10.34 -5.96
N ALA A 190 11.24 -11.45 -6.27
CA ALA A 190 11.85 -12.66 -6.77
C ALA A 190 11.91 -12.69 -8.31
N ARG A 191 11.03 -11.90 -8.97
CA ARG A 191 10.93 -11.83 -10.43
C ARG A 191 10.48 -10.44 -10.87
N GLU A 192 10.63 -10.13 -12.16
CA GLU A 192 10.05 -8.94 -12.80
C GLU A 192 10.39 -7.60 -12.10
N PRO A 193 11.68 -7.27 -11.93
CA PRO A 193 12.12 -6.06 -11.22
C PRO A 193 11.46 -4.78 -11.72
N ASP A 194 11.29 -4.65 -13.03
CA ASP A 194 10.76 -3.44 -13.68
C ASP A 194 9.25 -3.29 -13.43
N TYR A 195 8.54 -4.40 -13.25
CA TYR A 195 7.12 -4.40 -12.92
C TYR A 195 6.89 -4.10 -11.43
N TYR A 196 7.67 -4.72 -10.55
CA TYR A 196 7.63 -4.50 -9.11
C TYR A 196 8.50 -3.31 -8.72
N SER A 197 8.26 -2.17 -9.35
CA SER A 197 8.88 -0.90 -9.01
C SER A 197 8.23 -0.26 -7.78
N LEU A 198 9.06 0.45 -7.02
CA LEU A 198 8.62 1.36 -5.96
C LEU A 198 9.62 2.51 -5.93
N PHE A 199 9.13 3.73 -6.10
CA PHE A 199 9.94 4.93 -6.19
C PHE A 199 9.73 5.79 -4.95
N LYS A 200 10.77 6.49 -4.52
CA LYS A 200 10.74 7.51 -3.48
C LYS A 200 11.08 8.88 -4.06
N ALA A 201 10.45 9.92 -3.54
CA ALA A 201 10.76 11.32 -3.83
C ALA A 201 10.47 12.19 -2.61
N ALA A 202 11.03 13.40 -2.59
CA ALA A 202 10.76 14.40 -1.56
C ALA A 202 10.50 15.76 -2.21
N ALA A 203 9.52 16.51 -1.69
CA ALA A 203 9.24 17.88 -2.10
C ALA A 203 8.70 18.70 -0.92
N GLY A 204 9.48 19.70 -0.49
CA GLY A 204 9.22 20.43 0.74
C GLY A 204 9.34 19.51 1.96
N ASP A 205 8.31 19.50 2.80
CA ASP A 205 8.14 18.66 3.98
C ASP A 205 7.52 17.27 3.67
N SER A 206 7.06 17.04 2.44
CA SER A 206 6.38 15.80 2.07
C SER A 206 7.35 14.81 1.42
N CYS A 207 7.26 13.55 1.85
CA CYS A 207 7.87 12.40 1.20
C CYS A 207 6.79 11.64 0.42
N PHE A 208 7.17 11.12 -0.74
CA PHE A 208 6.29 10.41 -1.66
C PHE A 208 6.86 9.03 -1.94
N ILE A 209 6.02 8.01 -1.84
CA ILE A 209 6.33 6.65 -2.24
C ILE A 209 5.30 6.24 -3.29
N SER A 210 5.72 5.80 -4.48
CA SER A 210 4.78 5.46 -5.54
C SER A 210 5.25 4.25 -6.35
N SER A 211 4.33 3.42 -6.80
CA SER A 211 4.65 2.30 -7.69
C SER A 211 5.16 2.77 -9.07
N GLU A 212 4.82 3.99 -9.49
CA GLU A 212 5.29 4.58 -10.75
C GLU A 212 5.64 6.07 -10.57
N VAL A 213 6.47 6.61 -11.47
CA VAL A 213 6.80 8.04 -11.51
C VAL A 213 5.56 8.85 -11.91
N LEU A 214 5.14 9.78 -11.07
CA LEU A 214 3.92 10.58 -11.26
C LEU A 214 4.17 12.02 -11.70
N ASP A 215 5.39 12.52 -11.53
CA ASP A 215 5.76 13.88 -11.90
C ASP A 215 7.20 13.93 -12.39
N ALA A 216 7.40 14.29 -13.66
CA ALA A 216 8.73 14.44 -14.24
C ALA A 216 9.49 15.66 -13.67
N GLY A 217 8.80 16.62 -13.06
CA GLY A 217 9.40 17.75 -12.36
C GLY A 217 9.94 17.41 -10.97
N MET A 218 9.61 16.22 -10.45
CA MET A 218 10.15 15.72 -9.18
C MET A 218 11.29 14.74 -9.43
N ARG A 219 12.29 14.76 -8.54
CA ARG A 219 13.39 13.79 -8.57
C ARG A 219 12.94 12.50 -7.89
N TRP A 220 12.47 11.55 -8.70
CA TRP A 220 12.15 10.20 -8.24
C TRP A 220 13.40 9.30 -8.27
N GLU A 221 13.56 8.50 -7.24
CA GLU A 221 14.59 7.47 -7.13
C GLU A 221 13.90 6.11 -7.02
N LEU A 222 14.29 5.15 -7.85
CA LEU A 222 13.84 3.76 -7.71
C LEU A 222 14.46 3.19 -6.43
N MET A 223 13.63 2.70 -5.52
CA MET A 223 14.12 2.01 -4.33
C MET A 223 14.89 0.75 -4.75
N ALA A 224 16.03 0.48 -4.12
CA ALA A 224 16.80 -0.72 -4.36
C ALA A 224 16.03 -1.97 -3.92
N LYS A 225 16.47 -3.15 -4.39
CA LYS A 225 15.94 -4.42 -3.90
C LYS A 225 16.31 -4.55 -2.42
N GLU A 226 15.36 -4.98 -1.60
CA GLU A 226 15.45 -5.12 -0.14
C GLU A 226 15.61 -3.79 0.60
N GLU A 227 15.37 -2.66 -0.08
CA GLU A 227 15.40 -1.36 0.58
C GLU A 227 14.17 -1.19 1.50
N PHE A 228 14.45 -0.85 2.75
CA PHE A 228 13.47 -0.53 3.77
C PHE A 228 13.61 0.93 4.18
N LEU A 229 12.48 1.66 4.19
CA LEU A 229 12.41 3.05 4.59
C LEU A 229 11.37 3.20 5.71
N ALA A 230 11.73 3.95 6.75
CA ALA A 230 10.83 4.38 7.81
C ALA A 230 10.87 5.92 7.89
N ILE A 231 9.71 6.57 7.79
CA ILE A 231 9.57 8.02 7.77
C ILE A 231 8.71 8.44 8.95
N GLU A 232 9.27 9.22 9.88
CA GLU A 232 8.53 9.80 10.99
C GLU A 232 7.49 10.81 10.48
N LEU A 233 6.27 10.76 11.01
CA LEU A 233 5.17 11.65 10.61
C LEU A 233 5.04 12.90 11.49
N GLY A 234 5.88 13.01 12.53
CA GLY A 234 5.82 14.09 13.53
C GLY A 234 4.65 13.95 14.51
N GLU A 235 4.63 14.80 15.53
CA GLU A 235 3.52 14.83 16.49
C GLU A 235 2.26 15.42 15.83
N THR A 236 1.14 14.70 15.90
CA THR A 236 -0.19 15.30 15.70
C THR A 236 -0.42 16.34 16.80
N VAL A 237 -0.29 17.62 16.46
CA VAL A 237 -0.71 18.74 17.31
C VAL A 237 -2.22 18.72 17.48
#